data_AF-A0A8R2A8T4-F1
#
_entry.id   AF-A0A8R2A8T4-F1
#
_cell.length_a   1.000
_cell.length_b   1.000
_cell.length_c   1.000
_cell.angle_alpha   90.00
_cell.angle_beta   90.00
_cell.angle_gamma   90.00
#
_symmetry.space_group_name_H-M   'P 1'
#
loop_
_entity.id
_entity.type
_entity.pdbx_description
1 polymer ?
#
loop_
_entity_poly.entity_id
_entity_poly.type
_entity_poly.pdbx_seq_one_letter_code
_entity_poly.pdbx_strand_id
1 'polypeptide(L)'
;MDSTTLAIIALQFLKKKKEKRKIQNRCWWVHPVLARRMDQGQFIVTYNELRTNEDELFSYTRMTMSTSDELYSLLETNLTKQTTDMRVPIGTKERLCIALRYLATGCSFSELRVNFKVGASFMHARINKKILDRSCGNLQKKANFPHCLGPIDGKHIRIRKPSNTGSEYFNYKNYFSIVLMAVVDANYKFLVVDIGAYGKGSDSLVFQDGHFGQRLQRDELDLPQASIIDGYNMGPFFRMCF
;
A
#
# COMPACT_ATOMS: atom_id res chain seq x y z
N MET A 1 16.47 32.83 -24.62
CA MET A 1 17.21 31.62 -24.23
C MET A 1 17.53 30.85 -25.48
N ASP A 2 18.81 30.69 -25.70
CA ASP A 2 19.36 30.30 -27.00
C ASP A 2 19.43 28.76 -27.01
N SER A 3 19.25 28.14 -28.18
CA SER A 3 19.17 26.68 -28.32
C SER A 3 20.38 25.96 -27.72
N THR A 4 21.56 26.59 -27.82
CA THR A 4 22.83 26.14 -27.23
C THR A 4 22.80 26.15 -25.70
N THR A 5 22.26 27.20 -25.09
CA THR A 5 22.12 27.34 -23.64
C THR A 5 21.17 26.28 -23.07
N LEU A 6 20.06 26.01 -23.75
CA LEU A 6 19.14 24.91 -23.39
C LEU A 6 19.81 23.54 -23.50
N ALA A 7 20.59 23.30 -24.57
CA ALA A 7 21.31 22.04 -24.76
C ALA A 7 22.37 21.80 -23.66
N ILE A 8 23.09 22.85 -23.23
CA ILE A 8 24.08 22.78 -22.15
C ILE A 8 23.41 22.46 -20.82
N ILE A 9 22.28 23.10 -20.50
CA ILE A 9 21.51 22.82 -19.27
C ILE A 9 20.98 21.37 -19.28
N ALA A 10 20.44 20.91 -20.42
CA ALA A 10 19.98 19.53 -20.57
C ALA A 10 21.12 18.51 -20.39
N LEU A 11 22.30 18.78 -20.96
CA LEU A 11 23.51 17.96 -20.79
C LEU A 11 23.98 17.90 -19.33
N GLN A 12 24.02 19.05 -18.65
CA GLN A 12 24.37 19.12 -17.22
C GLN A 12 23.37 18.34 -16.36
N PHE A 13 22.08 18.44 -16.66
CA PHE A 13 21.03 17.68 -15.97
C PHE A 13 21.17 16.17 -16.18
N LEU A 14 21.39 15.74 -17.42
CA LEU A 14 21.62 14.33 -17.76
C LEU A 14 22.89 13.78 -17.09
N LYS A 15 23.96 14.58 -17.02
CA LYS A 15 25.21 14.21 -16.35
C LYS A 15 25.01 14.04 -14.84
N LYS A 16 24.34 14.99 -14.17
CA LYS A 16 23.93 14.87 -12.75
C LYS A 16 23.04 13.65 -12.50
N LYS A 17 22.10 13.35 -13.40
CA LYS A 17 21.23 12.17 -13.32
C LYS A 17 22.03 10.87 -13.43
N LYS A 18 23.06 10.83 -14.28
CA LYS A 18 23.97 9.69 -14.46
C LYS A 18 24.92 9.51 -13.26
N GLU A 19 25.41 10.59 -12.67
CA GLU A 19 26.24 10.58 -11.45
C GLU A 19 25.44 10.12 -10.22
N LYS A 20 24.21 10.62 -10.02
CA LYS A 20 23.30 10.10 -8.98
C LYS A 20 23.02 8.60 -9.14
N ARG A 21 22.87 8.11 -10.37
CA ARG A 21 22.72 6.67 -10.65
C ARG A 21 23.97 5.86 -10.28
N LYS A 22 25.18 6.39 -10.46
CA LYS A 22 26.43 5.72 -10.04
C LYS A 22 26.54 5.58 -8.52
N ILE A 23 26.11 6.60 -7.76
CA ILE A 23 26.05 6.54 -6.28
C ILE A 23 25.01 5.52 -5.79
N GLN A 24 23.97 5.26 -6.60
CA GLN A 24 22.93 4.26 -6.32
C GLN A 24 23.28 2.82 -6.73
N ASN A 25 24.53 2.54 -7.13
CA ASN A 25 24.95 1.15 -7.31
C ASN A 25 24.85 0.44 -5.96
N ARG A 26 23.94 -0.54 -5.85
CA ARG A 26 23.77 -1.35 -4.64
C ARG A 26 25.10 -1.99 -4.27
N CYS A 27 25.71 -1.56 -3.18
CA CYS A 27 26.95 -2.16 -2.67
C CYS A 27 26.78 -3.61 -2.21
N TRP A 28 25.54 -4.03 -1.99
CA TRP A 28 25.21 -5.34 -1.44
C TRP A 28 24.04 -5.96 -2.20
N TRP A 29 24.21 -7.20 -2.66
CA TRP A 29 23.09 -8.01 -3.19
C TRP A 29 22.01 -8.20 -2.11
N VAL A 30 22.44 -8.56 -0.90
CA VAL A 30 21.63 -8.54 0.34
C VAL A 30 22.47 -7.85 1.42
N HIS A 31 21.90 -6.84 2.07
CA HIS A 31 22.59 -6.14 3.15
C HIS A 31 22.87 -7.11 4.32
N PRO A 32 24.06 -7.08 4.96
CA PRO A 32 24.44 -8.06 6.00
C PRO A 32 23.42 -8.21 7.14
N VAL A 33 22.80 -7.11 7.57
CA VAL A 33 21.73 -7.12 8.60
C VAL A 33 20.54 -7.99 8.19
N LEU A 34 20.19 -8.00 6.90
CA LEU A 34 19.07 -8.75 6.33
C LEU A 34 19.44 -10.20 5.97
N ALA A 35 20.74 -10.48 5.77
CA ALA A 35 21.21 -11.82 5.44
C ALA A 35 20.90 -12.85 6.54
N ARG A 36 20.89 -12.40 7.81
CA ARG A 36 20.60 -13.23 8.99
C ARG A 36 19.09 -13.40 9.27
N ARG A 37 18.24 -13.34 8.25
CA ARG A 37 16.78 -13.47 8.39
C ARG A 37 16.37 -14.84 8.93
N MET A 38 17.02 -15.90 8.46
CA MET A 38 16.67 -17.28 8.86
C MET A 38 17.05 -17.59 10.30
N ASP A 39 18.06 -16.91 10.86
CA ASP A 39 18.55 -17.20 12.22
C ASP A 39 18.04 -16.19 13.25
N GLN A 40 17.84 -14.93 12.83
CA GLN A 40 17.56 -13.80 13.74
C GLN A 40 16.32 -12.99 13.35
N GLY A 41 15.58 -13.41 12.32
CA GLY A 41 14.34 -12.73 11.94
C GLY A 41 13.27 -12.93 13.00
N GLN A 42 12.56 -11.87 13.37
CA GLN A 42 11.52 -11.93 14.42
C GLN A 42 10.46 -13.00 14.15
N PHE A 43 10.13 -13.28 12.89
CA PHE A 43 9.23 -14.37 12.55
C PHE A 43 9.79 -15.73 12.98
N ILE A 44 11.06 -16.02 12.70
CA ILE A 44 11.66 -17.32 13.07
C ILE A 44 11.80 -17.45 14.58
N VAL A 45 12.23 -16.37 15.24
CA VAL A 45 12.55 -16.38 16.68
C VAL A 45 11.27 -16.40 17.52
N THR A 46 10.28 -15.55 17.20
CA THR A 46 9.19 -15.23 18.13
C THR A 46 7.84 -15.83 17.70
N TYR A 47 7.61 -16.11 16.41
CA TYR A 47 6.26 -16.50 15.95
C TYR A 47 5.77 -17.82 16.55
N ASN A 48 6.65 -18.82 16.66
CA ASN A 48 6.27 -20.11 17.26
C ASN A 48 5.93 -19.96 18.74
N GLU A 49 6.68 -19.14 19.49
CA GLU A 49 6.41 -18.85 20.89
C GLU A 49 5.06 -18.13 21.05
N LEU A 50 4.79 -17.12 20.20
CA LEU A 50 3.49 -16.43 20.20
C LEU A 50 2.33 -17.40 19.96
N ARG A 51 2.50 -18.43 19.12
CA ARG A 51 1.45 -19.43 18.89
C ARG A 51 1.20 -20.36 20.07
N THR A 52 2.09 -20.42 21.06
CA THR A 52 1.85 -21.19 22.29
C THR A 52 0.93 -20.46 23.27
N ASN A 53 0.81 -19.13 23.15
CA ASN A 53 -0.01 -18.30 24.03
C ASN A 53 -0.95 -17.42 23.20
N GLU A 54 -2.24 -17.76 23.19
CA GLU A 54 -3.23 -17.06 22.37
C GLU A 54 -3.40 -15.58 22.72
N ASP A 55 -3.27 -15.20 24.00
CA ASP A 55 -3.39 -13.81 24.43
C ASP A 55 -2.25 -12.95 23.90
N GLU A 56 -1.03 -13.48 23.91
CA GLU A 56 0.15 -12.81 23.34
C GLU A 56 0.04 -12.72 21.82
N LEU A 57 -0.42 -13.78 21.14
CA LEU A 57 -0.68 -13.74 19.71
C LEU A 57 -1.72 -12.68 19.35
N PHE A 58 -2.81 -12.61 20.13
CA PHE A 58 -3.87 -11.62 19.93
C PHE A 58 -3.37 -10.20 20.22
N SER A 59 -2.56 -10.01 21.26
CA SER A 59 -1.93 -8.72 21.53
C SER A 59 -1.01 -8.30 20.37
N TYR A 60 -0.27 -9.25 19.80
CA TYR A 60 0.70 -9.02 18.74
C TYR A 60 0.06 -8.76 17.36
N THR A 61 -1.04 -9.45 17.04
CA THR A 61 -1.66 -9.46 15.70
C THR A 61 -3.09 -8.88 15.65
N ARG A 62 -3.73 -8.68 16.80
CA ARG A 62 -5.17 -8.35 16.95
C ARG A 62 -6.11 -9.38 16.34
N MET A 63 -5.65 -10.62 16.24
CA MET A 63 -6.38 -11.74 15.63
C MET A 63 -6.15 -13.01 16.45
N THR A 64 -7.19 -13.84 16.57
CA THR A 64 -7.07 -15.16 17.22
C THR A 64 -6.26 -16.11 16.34
N MET A 65 -5.76 -17.19 16.93
CA MET A 65 -4.98 -18.17 16.19
C MET A 65 -5.81 -18.83 15.08
N SER A 66 -7.07 -19.17 15.38
CA SER A 66 -8.00 -19.79 14.43
C SER A 66 -8.28 -18.91 13.22
N THR A 67 -8.57 -17.62 13.43
CA THR A 67 -8.81 -16.67 12.33
C THR A 67 -7.54 -16.43 11.52
N SER A 68 -6.37 -16.42 12.18
CA SER A 68 -5.08 -16.31 11.49
C SER A 68 -4.81 -17.50 10.56
N ASP A 69 -5.14 -18.71 10.99
CA ASP A 69 -4.98 -19.93 10.18
C ASP A 69 -5.98 -20.02 9.04
N GLU A 70 -7.24 -19.62 9.27
CA GLU A 70 -8.25 -19.52 8.22
C GLU A 70 -7.82 -18.52 7.15
N LEU A 71 -7.37 -17.33 7.57
CA LEU A 71 -6.86 -16.30 6.67
C LEU A 71 -5.63 -16.79 5.90
N TYR A 72 -4.72 -17.53 6.56
CA TYR A 72 -3.59 -18.15 5.90
C TYR A 72 -4.03 -19.11 4.78
N SER A 73 -4.99 -20.00 5.06
CA SER A 73 -5.51 -20.98 4.09
C SER A 73 -6.08 -20.31 2.83
N LEU A 74 -6.80 -19.19 3.01
CA LEU A 74 -7.34 -18.40 1.89
C LEU A 74 -6.25 -17.73 1.04
N LEU A 75 -5.14 -17.34 1.68
CA LEU A 75 -4.05 -16.59 1.04
C LEU A 75 -2.95 -17.47 0.46
N GLU A 76 -2.74 -18.67 0.98
CA GLU A 76 -1.62 -19.55 0.64
C GLU A 76 -1.54 -19.81 -0.87
N THR A 77 -2.67 -20.15 -1.48
CA THR A 77 -2.77 -20.43 -2.92
C THR A 77 -2.37 -19.24 -3.80
N ASN A 78 -2.67 -18.03 -3.36
CA ASN A 78 -2.48 -16.81 -4.14
C ASN A 78 -1.15 -16.08 -3.87
N LEU A 79 -0.55 -16.29 -2.69
CA LEU A 79 0.63 -15.54 -2.25
C LEU A 79 1.92 -16.36 -2.24
N THR A 80 1.85 -17.68 -2.41
CA THR A 80 3.02 -18.55 -2.49
C THR A 80 3.88 -18.17 -3.69
N LYS A 81 5.16 -17.95 -3.42
CA LYS A 81 6.15 -17.61 -4.45
C LYS A 81 6.94 -18.84 -4.84
N GLN A 82 7.30 -18.92 -6.11
CA GLN A 82 8.25 -19.91 -6.59
C GLN A 82 9.61 -19.71 -5.91
N THR A 83 10.18 -20.80 -5.41
CA THR A 83 11.55 -20.82 -4.91
C THR A 83 12.52 -20.72 -6.08
N THR A 84 13.52 -19.84 -5.95
CA THR A 84 14.59 -19.67 -6.94
C THR A 84 15.93 -19.82 -6.24
N ASP A 85 16.95 -20.31 -6.94
CA ASP A 85 18.29 -20.53 -6.36
C ASP A 85 18.97 -19.24 -5.87
N MET A 86 18.52 -18.08 -6.36
CA MET A 86 19.09 -16.78 -5.99
C MET A 86 18.71 -16.31 -4.58
N ARG A 87 17.52 -16.68 -4.09
CA ARG A 87 16.99 -16.21 -2.81
C ARG A 87 15.80 -17.06 -2.35
N VAL A 88 15.84 -17.48 -1.10
CA VAL A 88 14.68 -18.07 -0.41
C VAL A 88 13.57 -17.01 -0.30
N PRO A 89 12.36 -17.25 -0.87
CA PRO A 89 11.26 -16.32 -0.77
C PRO A 89 10.82 -16.12 0.68
N ILE A 90 10.23 -14.97 0.97
CA ILE A 90 9.55 -14.73 2.24
C ILE A 90 8.31 -15.62 2.24
N GLY A 91 8.15 -16.49 3.24
CA GLY A 91 7.06 -17.46 3.28
C GLY A 91 5.70 -16.79 3.46
N THR A 92 4.61 -17.41 3.00
CA THR A 92 3.28 -16.79 3.08
C THR A 92 2.85 -16.50 4.52
N LYS A 93 3.15 -17.40 5.48
CA LYS A 93 2.91 -17.18 6.92
C LYS A 93 3.67 -15.97 7.47
N GLU A 94 4.94 -15.82 7.09
CA GLU A 94 5.78 -14.70 7.48
C GLU A 94 5.25 -13.38 6.91
N ARG A 95 4.82 -13.37 5.65
CA ARG A 95 4.22 -12.20 5.00
C ARG A 95 2.92 -11.78 5.69
N LEU A 96 2.08 -12.76 6.02
CA LEU A 96 0.85 -12.52 6.77
C LEU A 96 1.14 -11.98 8.17
N CYS A 97 2.09 -12.58 8.89
CA CYS A 97 2.50 -12.12 10.22
C CYS A 97 3.01 -10.67 10.20
N ILE A 98 3.86 -10.31 9.23
CA ILE A 98 4.34 -8.93 9.06
C ILE A 98 3.19 -7.95 8.80
N ALA A 99 2.26 -8.34 7.92
CA ALA A 99 1.10 -7.50 7.59
C ALA A 99 0.18 -7.31 8.81
N LEU A 100 -0.14 -8.38 9.54
CA LEU A 100 -0.94 -8.31 10.75
C LEU A 100 -0.25 -7.50 11.85
N ARG A 101 1.07 -7.67 12.04
CA ARG A 101 1.84 -6.87 13.00
C ARG A 101 1.79 -5.38 12.67
N TYR A 102 1.95 -5.02 11.39
CA TYR A 102 1.81 -3.64 10.92
C TYR A 102 0.41 -3.10 11.24
N LEU A 103 -0.65 -3.84 10.90
CA LEU A 103 -2.03 -3.41 11.14
C LEU A 103 -2.39 -3.33 12.64
N ALA A 104 -1.82 -4.21 13.46
CA ALA A 104 -2.07 -4.28 14.89
C ALA A 104 -1.48 -3.10 15.67
N THR A 105 -0.32 -2.60 15.23
CA THR A 105 0.49 -1.64 16.01
C THR A 105 0.78 -0.32 15.30
N GLY A 106 0.65 -0.26 13.97
CA GLY A 106 1.03 0.92 13.18
C GLY A 106 2.53 1.20 13.18
N CYS A 107 3.37 0.21 13.51
CA CYS A 107 4.83 0.39 13.53
C CYS A 107 5.38 0.79 12.15
N SER A 108 6.49 1.53 12.15
CA SER A 108 7.07 2.02 10.90
C SER A 108 7.62 0.88 10.03
N PHE A 109 7.59 1.04 8.71
CA PHE A 109 8.22 0.07 7.81
C PHE A 109 9.73 -0.08 8.06
N SER A 110 10.39 0.96 8.58
CA SER A 110 11.81 0.90 8.95
C SER A 110 12.05 -0.05 10.12
N GLU A 111 11.17 -0.05 11.11
CA GLU A 111 11.24 -0.93 12.27
C GLU A 111 10.96 -2.38 11.87
N LEU A 112 9.87 -2.63 11.14
CA LEU A 112 9.55 -3.94 10.61
C LEU A 112 10.67 -4.51 9.73
N ARG A 113 11.33 -3.66 8.92
CA ARG A 113 12.48 -4.04 8.09
C ARG A 113 13.63 -4.60 8.93
N VAL A 114 13.94 -3.95 10.05
CA VAL A 114 15.04 -4.35 10.93
C VAL A 114 14.66 -5.61 11.72
N ASN A 115 13.46 -5.65 12.30
CA ASN A 115 13.03 -6.75 13.15
C ASN A 115 12.80 -8.05 12.36
N PHE A 116 12.06 -7.98 11.25
CA PHE A 116 11.79 -9.15 10.40
C PHE A 116 12.89 -9.41 9.38
N LYS A 117 13.90 -8.52 9.26
CA LYS A 117 15.03 -8.66 8.33
C LYS A 117 14.59 -8.83 6.87
N VAL A 118 13.51 -8.15 6.50
CA VAL A 118 12.94 -8.16 5.14
C VAL A 118 13.40 -6.95 4.33
N GLY A 119 13.36 -7.03 3.00
CA GLY A 119 13.81 -5.94 2.14
C GLY A 119 12.81 -4.77 2.08
N ALA A 120 13.28 -3.54 1.94
CA ALA A 120 12.40 -2.36 1.85
C ALA A 120 11.40 -2.43 0.68
N SER A 121 11.76 -3.08 -0.42
CA SER A 121 10.89 -3.30 -1.58
C SER A 121 9.70 -4.23 -1.29
N PHE A 122 9.77 -5.05 -0.24
CA PHE A 122 8.64 -5.87 0.19
C PHE A 122 7.62 -5.06 0.98
N MET A 123 8.10 -4.19 1.89
CA MET A 123 7.24 -3.39 2.78
C MET A 123 6.45 -2.32 2.03
N HIS A 124 7.02 -1.77 0.97
CA HIS A 124 6.35 -0.80 0.11
C HIS A 124 5.57 -1.56 -0.96
N ALA A 125 4.35 -1.99 -0.65
CA ALA A 125 3.39 -2.40 -1.66
C ALA A 125 3.12 -1.19 -2.58
N ARG A 126 3.75 -1.20 -3.75
CA ARG A 126 3.62 -0.09 -4.71
C ARG A 126 2.44 -0.40 -5.61
N ILE A 127 1.42 0.46 -5.57
CA ILE A 127 0.47 0.58 -6.67
C ILE A 127 1.32 0.82 -7.92
N ASN A 128 1.29 -0.15 -8.84
CA ASN A 128 2.05 -0.07 -10.08
C ASN A 128 1.10 0.18 -11.24
N LYS A 129 1.64 0.77 -12.30
CA LYS A 129 0.90 1.09 -13.51
C LYS A 129 0.10 -0.09 -14.07
N LYS A 130 0.67 -1.30 -14.04
CA LYS A 130 -0.01 -2.52 -14.52
C LYS A 130 -1.32 -2.82 -13.78
N ILE A 131 -1.37 -2.58 -12.47
CA ILE A 131 -2.59 -2.78 -11.67
C ILE A 131 -3.64 -1.74 -12.05
N LEU A 132 -3.23 -0.47 -12.19
CA LEU A 132 -4.13 0.62 -12.58
C LEU A 132 -4.64 0.45 -14.02
N ASP A 133 -3.76 0.13 -14.97
CA ASP A 133 -4.10 -0.18 -16.37
C ASP A 133 -5.14 -1.30 -16.44
N ARG A 134 -4.94 -2.37 -15.65
CA ARG A 134 -5.87 -3.49 -15.58
C ARG A 134 -7.23 -3.05 -15.03
N SER A 135 -7.26 -2.24 -13.97
CA SER A 135 -8.51 -1.73 -13.42
C SER A 135 -9.28 -0.89 -14.43
N CYS A 136 -8.60 0.06 -15.08
CA CYS A 136 -9.20 0.88 -16.14
C CYS A 136 -9.79 0.02 -17.26
N GLY A 137 -9.02 -0.96 -17.75
CA GLY A 137 -9.50 -1.86 -18.80
C GLY A 137 -10.71 -2.69 -18.37
N ASN A 138 -10.77 -3.12 -17.10
CA ASN A 138 -11.91 -3.87 -16.57
C ASN A 138 -13.17 -2.99 -16.42
N LEU A 139 -13.01 -1.76 -15.93
CA LEU A 139 -14.12 -0.81 -15.77
C LEU A 139 -14.70 -0.35 -17.11
N GLN A 140 -13.84 -0.12 -18.10
CA GLN A 140 -14.30 0.18 -19.45
C GLN A 140 -15.12 -0.98 -20.03
N LYS A 141 -14.64 -2.22 -19.89
CA LYS A 141 -15.33 -3.41 -20.42
C LYS A 141 -16.64 -3.75 -19.70
N LYS A 142 -16.68 -3.63 -18.37
CA LYS A 142 -17.81 -4.09 -17.56
C LYS A 142 -18.84 -3.01 -17.25
N ALA A 143 -18.41 -1.76 -17.12
CA ALA A 143 -19.24 -0.65 -16.67
C ALA A 143 -19.29 0.51 -17.66
N ASN A 144 -18.58 0.43 -18.78
CA ASN A 144 -18.48 1.50 -19.79
C ASN A 144 -17.92 2.83 -19.22
N PHE A 145 -16.98 2.73 -18.26
CA PHE A 145 -16.26 3.87 -17.70
C PHE A 145 -14.81 3.90 -18.23
N PRO A 146 -14.56 4.53 -19.39
CA PRO A 146 -13.20 4.69 -19.91
C PRO A 146 -12.37 5.59 -18.98
N HIS A 147 -11.07 5.30 -18.87
CA HIS A 147 -10.11 6.03 -18.03
C HIS A 147 -10.52 6.18 -16.55
N CYS A 148 -11.37 5.29 -16.04
CA CYS A 148 -11.71 5.26 -14.62
C CYS A 148 -10.74 4.34 -13.87
N LEU A 149 -10.10 4.82 -12.81
CA LEU A 149 -9.22 3.98 -11.99
C LEU A 149 -10.02 3.02 -11.10
N GLY A 150 -11.16 3.49 -10.60
CA GLY A 150 -12.00 2.78 -9.66
C GLY A 150 -13.05 3.71 -9.06
N PRO A 151 -14.24 3.17 -8.71
CA PRO A 151 -15.09 3.85 -7.76
C PRO A 151 -14.40 3.94 -6.39
N ILE A 152 -14.62 5.05 -5.71
CA ILE A 152 -14.12 5.34 -4.36
C ILE A 152 -15.30 5.49 -3.41
N ASP A 153 -15.21 4.88 -2.24
CA ASP A 153 -16.24 5.06 -1.21
C ASP A 153 -15.66 4.95 0.20
N GLY A 154 -16.32 5.63 1.13
CA GLY A 154 -16.00 5.72 2.55
C GLY A 154 -16.90 4.83 3.40
N LYS A 155 -16.31 4.03 4.29
CA LYS A 155 -17.03 3.26 5.30
C LYS A 155 -16.65 3.67 6.71
N HIS A 156 -17.65 4.04 7.52
CA HIS A 156 -17.47 4.22 8.95
C HIS A 156 -17.30 2.87 9.66
N ILE A 157 -16.19 2.74 10.40
CA ILE A 157 -15.91 1.64 11.31
C ILE A 157 -16.14 2.16 12.72
N ARG A 158 -17.12 1.58 13.42
CA ARG A 158 -17.46 1.99 14.78
C ARG A 158 -16.29 1.69 15.73
N ILE A 159 -15.98 2.65 16.58
CA ILE A 159 -14.94 2.53 17.62
C ILE A 159 -15.50 2.90 18.98
N ARG A 160 -14.80 2.52 20.05
CA ARG A 160 -14.98 3.13 21.36
C ARG A 160 -14.40 4.54 21.33
N LYS A 161 -15.08 5.50 21.96
CA LYS A 161 -14.61 6.89 22.06
C LYS A 161 -13.18 6.91 22.63
N PRO A 162 -12.17 7.41 21.90
CA PRO A 162 -10.85 7.59 22.48
C PRO A 162 -10.86 8.70 23.53
N SER A 163 -9.99 8.59 24.53
CA SER A 163 -9.89 9.58 25.60
C SER A 163 -9.43 10.93 25.05
N ASN A 164 -10.01 12.03 25.56
CA ASN A 164 -9.61 13.41 25.24
C ASN A 164 -9.77 13.86 23.77
N THR A 165 -10.59 13.20 22.95
CA THR A 165 -10.75 13.55 21.51
C THR A 165 -12.03 14.33 21.19
N GLY A 166 -12.75 14.83 22.20
CA GLY A 166 -14.01 15.58 22.02
C GLY A 166 -15.01 14.85 21.10
N SER A 167 -15.36 15.49 19.98
CA SER A 167 -16.27 15.00 18.94
C SER A 167 -15.59 14.67 17.61
N GLU A 168 -14.26 14.61 17.54
CA GLU A 168 -13.51 14.38 16.29
C GLU A 168 -13.93 13.06 15.61
N TYR A 169 -14.09 12.00 16.40
CA TYR A 169 -14.51 10.69 15.90
C TYR A 169 -16.03 10.55 15.80
N PHE A 170 -16.82 11.54 16.24
CA PHE A 170 -18.27 11.44 16.27
C PHE A 170 -18.86 11.77 14.90
N ASN A 171 -19.53 10.80 14.28
CA ASN A 171 -20.07 10.93 12.94
C ASN A 171 -21.53 11.42 12.93
N TYR A 172 -22.03 11.71 11.74
CA TYR A 172 -23.42 12.14 11.50
C TYR A 172 -24.48 11.07 11.82
N LYS A 173 -24.08 9.81 11.98
CA LYS A 173 -24.94 8.69 12.39
C LYS A 173 -24.98 8.50 13.91
N ASN A 174 -24.50 9.48 14.67
CA ASN A 174 -24.51 9.51 16.14
C ASN A 174 -23.71 8.39 16.82
N TYR A 175 -22.56 7.99 16.25
CA TYR A 175 -21.60 7.12 16.93
C TYR A 175 -20.14 7.49 16.65
N PHE A 176 -19.23 7.05 17.51
CA PHE A 176 -17.78 7.24 17.31
C PHE A 176 -17.26 6.27 16.26
N SER A 177 -16.50 6.77 15.29
CA SER A 177 -15.97 5.98 14.18
C SER A 177 -14.65 6.53 13.64
N ILE A 178 -13.91 5.65 12.99
CA ILE A 178 -12.90 6.01 11.99
C ILE A 178 -13.45 5.74 10.60
N VAL A 179 -12.94 6.44 9.59
CA VAL A 179 -13.28 6.22 8.19
C VAL A 179 -12.23 5.31 7.54
N LEU A 180 -12.73 4.30 6.84
CA LEU A 180 -11.98 3.53 5.84
C LEU A 180 -12.39 4.04 4.47
N MET A 181 -11.44 4.58 3.72
CA MET A 181 -11.63 5.00 2.34
C MET A 181 -11.01 3.96 1.42
N ALA A 182 -11.75 3.49 0.43
CA ALA A 182 -11.27 2.43 -0.46
C ALA A 182 -11.56 2.72 -1.92
N VAL A 183 -10.62 2.33 -2.79
CA VAL A 183 -10.78 2.31 -4.24
C VAL A 183 -10.80 0.86 -4.70
N VAL A 184 -11.79 0.49 -5.51
CA VAL A 184 -11.97 -0.91 -5.97
C VAL A 184 -11.92 -1.01 -7.50
N ASP A 185 -11.57 -2.18 -8.03
CA ASP A 185 -11.69 -2.49 -9.46
C ASP A 185 -13.08 -3.04 -9.82
N ALA A 186 -13.36 -3.23 -11.11
CA ALA A 186 -14.61 -3.81 -11.60
C ALA A 186 -14.82 -5.31 -11.26
N ASN A 187 -13.89 -5.93 -10.54
CA ASN A 187 -14.01 -7.29 -10.01
C ASN A 187 -14.16 -7.29 -8.49
N TYR A 188 -14.50 -6.14 -7.89
CA TYR A 188 -14.66 -5.96 -6.45
C TYR A 188 -13.37 -6.23 -5.67
N LYS A 189 -12.20 -6.01 -6.29
CA LYS A 189 -10.90 -6.12 -5.61
C LYS A 189 -10.45 -4.74 -5.16
N PHE A 190 -10.06 -4.65 -3.90
CA PHE A 190 -9.43 -3.43 -3.37
C PHE A 190 -8.11 -3.15 -4.09
N LEU A 191 -8.01 -1.93 -4.65
CA LEU A 191 -6.79 -1.38 -5.23
C LEU A 191 -6.03 -0.57 -4.19
N VAL A 192 -6.78 0.19 -3.40
CA VAL A 192 -6.27 1.09 -2.37
C VAL A 192 -7.22 1.03 -1.19
N VAL A 193 -6.64 1.02 0.01
CA VAL A 193 -7.37 1.16 1.27
C VAL A 193 -6.58 2.12 2.14
N ASP A 194 -7.24 3.18 2.61
CA ASP A 194 -6.72 4.15 3.55
C ASP A 194 -7.63 4.15 4.79
N ILE A 195 -7.05 3.99 5.98
CA ILE A 195 -7.82 3.76 7.21
C ILE A 195 -7.29 4.69 8.29
N GLY A 196 -8.21 5.32 9.02
CA GLY A 196 -7.89 6.00 10.27
C GLY A 196 -8.30 7.47 10.31
N ALA A 197 -8.88 7.99 9.23
CA ALA A 197 -9.41 9.35 9.25
C ALA A 197 -10.57 9.49 10.25
N TYR A 198 -10.75 10.70 10.78
CA TYR A 198 -11.75 10.99 11.79
C TYR A 198 -13.18 10.79 11.28
N GLY A 199 -14.04 10.20 12.10
CA GLY A 199 -15.44 9.94 11.76
C GLY A 199 -16.29 11.19 11.49
N LYS A 200 -15.82 12.39 11.87
CA LYS A 200 -16.46 13.66 11.53
C LYS A 200 -16.15 14.15 10.11
N GLY A 201 -15.07 13.67 9.50
CA GLY A 201 -14.62 14.11 8.18
C GLY A 201 -15.59 13.68 7.07
N SER A 202 -15.81 14.55 6.08
CA SER A 202 -16.52 14.19 4.84
C SER A 202 -15.63 13.37 3.91
N ASP A 203 -16.23 12.60 3.00
CA ASP A 203 -15.47 11.75 2.06
C ASP A 203 -14.46 12.54 1.23
N SER A 204 -14.80 13.76 0.81
CA SER A 204 -13.88 14.65 0.08
C SER A 204 -12.65 15.02 0.91
N LEU A 205 -12.84 15.35 2.19
CA LEU A 205 -11.74 15.72 3.08
C LEU A 205 -10.87 14.50 3.40
N VAL A 206 -11.50 13.37 3.71
CA VAL A 206 -10.80 12.09 3.98
C VAL A 206 -9.98 11.67 2.78
N PHE A 207 -10.51 11.81 1.56
CA PHE A 207 -9.77 11.51 0.35
C PHE A 207 -8.61 12.49 0.13
N GLN A 208 -8.86 13.80 0.24
CA GLN A 208 -7.84 14.84 -0.01
C GLN A 208 -6.67 14.74 0.97
N ASP A 209 -6.95 14.52 2.24
CA ASP A 209 -5.93 14.41 3.30
C ASP A 209 -5.30 13.03 3.34
N GLY A 210 -5.99 12.00 2.82
CA GLY A 210 -5.51 10.63 2.73
C GLY A 210 -4.23 10.50 1.89
N HIS A 211 -3.43 9.49 2.20
CA HIS A 211 -2.13 9.26 1.57
C HIS A 211 -2.28 9.03 0.04
N PHE A 212 -3.37 8.39 -0.37
CA PHE A 212 -3.64 8.18 -1.79
C PHE A 212 -4.02 9.47 -2.52
N GLY A 213 -4.91 10.31 -1.96
CA GLY A 213 -5.30 11.58 -2.57
C GLY A 213 -4.13 12.56 -2.67
N GLN A 214 -3.30 12.66 -1.63
CA GLN A 214 -2.08 13.48 -1.68
C GLN A 214 -1.11 13.01 -2.78
N ARG A 215 -0.92 11.69 -2.93
CA ARG A 215 -0.05 11.14 -3.98
C ARG A 215 -0.61 11.30 -5.38
N LEU A 216 -1.94 11.26 -5.52
CA LEU A 216 -2.61 11.56 -6.78
C LEU A 216 -2.39 13.03 -7.18
N GLN A 217 -2.52 13.96 -6.23
CA GLN A 217 -2.31 15.40 -6.48
C GLN A 217 -0.85 15.76 -6.79
N ARG A 218 0.11 15.04 -6.21
CA ARG A 218 1.56 15.26 -6.43
C ARG A 218 2.13 14.53 -7.64
N ASP A 219 1.30 13.85 -8.44
CA ASP A 219 1.72 13.03 -9.58
C ASP A 219 2.76 11.95 -9.19
N GLU A 220 2.62 11.39 -7.99
CA GLU A 220 3.48 10.33 -7.44
C GLU A 220 2.94 8.91 -7.71
N LEU A 221 1.85 8.83 -8.45
CA LEU A 221 1.23 7.60 -8.93
C LEU A 221 1.61 7.41 -10.41
N ASP A 222 2.06 6.20 -10.75
CA ASP A 222 2.38 5.85 -12.13
C ASP A 222 1.08 5.53 -12.88
N LEU A 223 0.30 6.58 -13.14
CA LEU A 223 -1.01 6.48 -13.79
C LEU A 223 -0.86 5.98 -15.25
N PRO A 224 -1.91 5.34 -15.82
CA PRO A 224 -1.96 5.06 -17.24
C PRO A 224 -1.76 6.36 -18.05
N GLN A 225 -1.39 6.29 -19.33
CA GLN A 225 -1.49 7.50 -20.16
C GLN A 225 -2.96 7.73 -20.47
N ALA A 226 -3.46 8.93 -20.17
CA ALA A 226 -4.81 9.28 -20.54
C ALA A 226 -4.88 9.50 -22.06
N SER A 227 -5.95 9.02 -22.68
CA SER A 227 -6.22 9.16 -24.11
C SER A 227 -7.53 9.91 -24.32
N ILE A 228 -7.73 10.36 -25.56
CA ILE A 228 -8.99 11.01 -25.96
C ILE A 228 -10.11 9.97 -25.86
N ILE A 229 -11.22 10.36 -25.25
CA ILE A 229 -12.45 9.57 -25.26
C ILE A 229 -13.22 10.00 -26.51
N ASP A 230 -13.55 9.03 -27.37
CA ASP A 230 -14.32 9.28 -28.58
C ASP A 230 -15.60 10.08 -28.25
N GLY A 231 -15.80 11.20 -28.94
CA GLY A 231 -16.98 12.06 -28.80
C GLY A 231 -16.88 13.22 -27.79
N TYR A 232 -15.78 13.34 -27.02
CA TYR A 232 -15.58 14.47 -26.13
C TYR A 232 -14.23 15.15 -26.38
N ASN A 233 -14.26 16.46 -26.68
CA ASN A 233 -13.07 17.33 -26.84
C ASN A 233 -12.45 17.71 -25.49
N MET A 234 -12.44 16.74 -24.58
CA MET A 234 -11.95 16.85 -23.24
C MET A 234 -10.54 16.27 -23.22
N GLY A 235 -9.58 17.04 -22.73
CA GLY A 235 -8.19 16.60 -22.63
C GLY A 235 -8.05 15.31 -21.80
N PRO A 236 -6.89 14.64 -21.90
CA PRO A 236 -6.66 13.36 -21.25
C PRO A 236 -6.81 13.47 -19.72
N PHE A 237 -7.83 12.84 -19.12
CA PHE A 237 -8.01 12.77 -17.66
C PHE A 237 -8.36 11.37 -17.16
N PHE A 238 -7.94 11.07 -15.92
CA PHE A 238 -8.44 9.92 -15.17
C PHE A 238 -9.61 10.35 -14.31
N ARG A 239 -10.66 9.52 -14.28
CA ARG A 239 -11.76 9.70 -13.34
C ARG A 239 -11.60 8.76 -12.16
N MET A 240 -11.86 9.29 -10.97
CA MET A 240 -12.41 8.48 -9.89
C MET A 240 -13.89 8.83 -9.78
N CYS A 241 -14.72 7.83 -9.55
CA CYS A 241 -16.14 8.02 -9.36
C CYS A 241 -16.46 7.90 -7.87
N PHE A 242 -16.97 8.99 -7.28
CA PHE A 242 -17.68 8.95 -6.00
C PHE A 242 -19.13 8.51 -6.24
#